data_AF-A0A7S3CFL9-F1
#
_entry.id   AF-A0A7S3CFL9-F1
#
_cell.length_a   1.000
_cell.length_b   1.000
_cell.length_c   1.000
_cell.angle_alpha   90.00
_cell.angle_beta   90.00
_cell.angle_gamma   90.00
#
_symmetry.space_group_name_H-M   'P 1'
#
loop_
_entity.id
_entity.type
_entity.pdbx_description
1 polymer ?
#
loop_
_entity_poly.entity_id
_entity_poly.type
_entity_poly.pdbx_seq_one_letter_code
_entity_poly.pdbx_strand_id
1 'polypeptide(L)'
;MNDPKVARIACIVLEFRRLSQVVSKYIDADWLRECELRRDAEGRRGGGTLLEVHCRWNQTSTATGRLSCSDPNLQAVTKYTQSLQAGGQGGGEKINIRDAFVAKQGATRLLALDYSQIEIRLLAHLSGCGKLCGVLNA
;
A
#
# COMPACT_ATOMS: atom_id res chain seq x y z
N MET A 1 -7.58 35.55 4.45
CA MET A 1 -6.82 34.28 4.33
C MET A 1 -7.22 33.20 5.36
N ASN A 2 -8.01 33.50 6.40
CA ASN A 2 -8.56 32.50 7.36
C ASN A 2 -10.09 32.44 7.30
N ASP A 3 -10.68 32.27 6.11
CA ASP A 3 -12.12 32.02 6.05
C ASP A 3 -12.38 30.55 6.44
N PRO A 4 -13.12 30.26 7.52
CA PRO A 4 -13.42 28.90 7.96
C PRO A 4 -14.17 28.09 6.89
N LYS A 5 -14.88 28.73 5.96
CA LYS A 5 -15.52 28.05 4.83
C LYS A 5 -14.50 27.52 3.83
N VAL A 6 -13.44 28.29 3.54
CA VAL A 6 -12.36 27.89 2.62
C VAL A 6 -11.58 26.72 3.21
N ALA A 7 -11.28 26.75 4.51
CA ALA A 7 -10.64 25.64 5.21
C ALA A 7 -11.49 24.36 5.14
N ARG A 8 -12.81 24.48 5.34
CA ARG A 8 -13.74 23.35 5.24
C ARG A 8 -13.80 22.74 3.84
N ILE A 9 -13.85 23.58 2.79
CA ILE A 9 -13.82 23.12 1.40
C ILE A 9 -12.51 22.40 1.10
N ALA A 10 -11.36 22.94 1.53
CA ALA A 10 -10.07 22.31 1.33
C ALA A 10 -10.02 20.92 2.00
N CYS A 11 -10.52 20.77 3.23
CA CYS A 11 -10.62 19.48 3.90
C CYS A 11 -11.47 18.47 3.11
N ILE A 12 -12.65 18.88 2.65
CA ILE A 12 -13.55 18.02 1.85
C ILE A 12 -12.86 17.59 0.54
N VAL A 13 -12.17 18.51 -0.14
CA VAL A 13 -11.45 18.19 -1.37
C VAL A 13 -10.32 17.19 -1.11
N LEU A 14 -9.57 17.33 -0.02
CA LEU A 14 -8.51 16.38 0.35
C LEU A 14 -9.06 15.00 0.69
N GLU A 15 -10.17 14.94 1.43
CA GLU A 15 -10.85 13.69 1.75
C GLU A 15 -11.36 13.00 0.48
N PHE A 16 -12.06 13.74 -0.38
CA PHE A 16 -12.54 13.23 -1.67
C PHE A 16 -11.37 12.68 -2.52
N ARG A 17 -10.30 13.44 -2.71
CA ARG A 17 -9.13 12.99 -3.50
C ARG A 17 -8.52 11.72 -2.94
N ARG A 18 -8.44 11.62 -1.60
CA ARG A 18 -7.88 10.45 -0.92
C ARG A 18 -8.74 9.20 -1.12
N LEU A 19 -10.06 9.33 -1.05
CA LEU A 19 -11.00 8.23 -1.27
C LEU A 19 -11.07 7.83 -2.74
N SER A 20 -11.22 8.79 -3.65
CA SER A 20 -11.23 8.54 -5.09
C SER A 20 -9.96 7.83 -5.56
N GLN A 21 -8.79 8.19 -5.00
CA GLN A 21 -7.55 7.49 -5.30
C GLN A 21 -7.62 6.00 -4.92
N VAL A 22 -8.17 5.68 -3.75
CA VAL A 22 -8.24 4.29 -3.29
C VAL A 22 -9.22 3.47 -4.11
N VAL A 23 -10.42 4.01 -4.34
CA VAL A 23 -11.46 3.35 -5.14
C VAL A 23 -10.91 3.05 -6.53
N SER A 24 -10.39 4.07 -7.22
CA SER A 24 -9.87 3.93 -8.59
C SER A 24 -8.67 2.99 -8.69
N LYS A 25 -7.76 2.95 -7.69
CA LYS A 25 -6.54 2.15 -7.76
C LYS A 25 -6.71 0.69 -7.32
N TYR A 26 -7.65 0.41 -6.41
CA TYR A 26 -7.73 -0.89 -5.74
C TYR A 26 -9.09 -1.58 -5.82
N ILE A 27 -10.18 -0.84 -6.02
CA ILE A 27 -11.53 -1.41 -6.07
C ILE A 27 -11.98 -1.53 -7.52
N ASP A 28 -11.98 -0.42 -8.26
CA ASP A 28 -12.39 -0.36 -9.67
C ASP A 28 -11.22 -0.64 -10.62
N ALA A 29 -10.27 -1.45 -10.18
CA ALA A 29 -9.01 -1.61 -10.87
C ALA A 29 -9.04 -2.78 -11.86
N ASP A 30 -8.57 -2.55 -13.09
CA ASP A 30 -8.57 -3.56 -14.16
C ASP A 30 -7.82 -4.84 -13.78
N TRP A 31 -6.75 -4.72 -12.99
CA TRP A 31 -5.97 -5.86 -12.52
C TRP A 31 -6.78 -6.79 -11.60
N LEU A 32 -7.74 -6.26 -10.83
CA LEU A 32 -8.60 -7.07 -9.96
C LEU A 32 -9.54 -7.90 -10.83
N ARG A 33 -10.11 -7.27 -11.86
CA ARG A 33 -10.96 -7.95 -12.85
C ARG A 33 -10.20 -9.06 -13.59
N GLU A 34 -8.95 -8.81 -13.96
CA GLU A 34 -8.11 -9.82 -14.59
C GLU A 34 -7.85 -11.01 -13.67
N CYS A 35 -7.63 -10.77 -12.36
CA CYS A 35 -7.48 -11.84 -11.37
C CYS A 35 -8.75 -12.71 -11.27
N GLU A 36 -9.94 -12.08 -11.28
CA GLU A 36 -11.22 -12.81 -11.29
C GLU A 36 -11.36 -13.71 -12.51
N LEU A 37 -11.05 -13.19 -13.70
CA LEU A 37 -11.14 -13.93 -14.96
C LEU A 37 -10.17 -15.13 -14.98
N ARG A 38 -8.95 -14.96 -14.48
CA ARG A 38 -7.96 -16.06 -14.39
C ARG A 38 -8.43 -17.17 -13.46
N ARG A 39 -8.97 -16.82 -12.28
CA ARG A 39 -9.58 -17.79 -11.35
C ARG A 39 -10.67 -18.61 -12.04
N ASP A 40 -11.53 -17.96 -12.82
CA ASP A 40 -12.64 -18.65 -13.49
C ASP A 40 -12.15 -19.57 -14.62
N ALA A 41 -11.08 -19.17 -15.33
CA ALA A 41 -10.47 -19.95 -16.42
C ALA A 41 -9.69 -21.19 -15.93
N GLU A 42 -8.99 -21.10 -14.80
CA GLU A 42 -8.23 -22.22 -14.21
C GLU A 42 -9.13 -23.29 -13.56
N GLY A 43 -10.44 -23.03 -13.52
CA GLY A 43 -11.43 -23.84 -12.83
C GLY A 43 -11.30 -23.72 -11.31
N ARG A 44 -12.34 -24.12 -10.57
CA ARG A 44 -12.33 -24.17 -9.08
C ARG A 44 -11.37 -25.24 -8.51
N ARG A 45 -10.20 -25.48 -9.11
CA ARG A 45 -9.18 -26.41 -8.60
C ARG A 45 -8.61 -25.97 -7.24
N GLY A 46 -8.75 -24.70 -6.88
CA GLY A 46 -8.70 -24.25 -5.49
C GLY A 46 -10.11 -23.83 -5.06
N GLY A 47 -10.80 -24.64 -4.25
CA GLY A 47 -12.16 -24.37 -3.77
C GLY A 47 -12.30 -23.18 -2.80
N GLY A 48 -11.49 -22.13 -2.96
CA GLY A 48 -11.45 -20.96 -2.09
C GLY A 48 -11.95 -19.68 -2.76
N THR A 49 -12.51 -18.78 -1.97
CA THR A 49 -13.01 -17.45 -2.39
C THR A 49 -11.88 -16.44 -2.69
N LEU A 50 -10.62 -16.84 -2.55
CA LEU A 50 -9.46 -15.95 -2.66
C LEU A 50 -8.99 -15.80 -4.11
N LEU A 51 -8.49 -14.60 -4.43
CA LEU A 51 -7.84 -14.28 -5.70
C LEU A 51 -6.32 -14.22 -5.51
N GLU A 52 -5.57 -14.81 -6.42
CA GLU A 52 -4.11 -14.69 -6.45
C GLU A 52 -3.70 -13.49 -7.30
N VAL A 53 -2.93 -12.58 -6.70
CA VAL A 53 -2.47 -11.36 -7.36
C VAL A 53 -1.01 -11.55 -7.80
N HIS A 54 -0.78 -11.45 -9.11
CA HIS A 54 0.55 -11.52 -9.70
C HIS A 54 0.94 -10.15 -10.22
N CYS A 55 2.12 -9.65 -9.83
CA CYS A 55 2.70 -8.44 -10.40
C CYS A 55 3.88 -8.79 -11.33
N ARG A 56 4.17 -7.90 -12.28
CA ARG A 56 5.33 -7.99 -13.15
C ARG A 56 6.48 -7.18 -12.56
N TRP A 57 7.62 -7.83 -12.34
CA TRP A 57 8.82 -7.19 -11.80
C TRP A 57 9.70 -6.66 -12.92
N ASN A 58 10.11 -5.40 -12.79
CA ASN A 58 11.00 -4.73 -13.73
C ASN A 58 12.31 -4.40 -13.00
N GLN A 59 13.38 -5.11 -13.36
CA GLN A 59 14.69 -4.98 -12.72
C GLN A 59 15.51 -3.80 -13.25
N THR A 60 15.40 -3.50 -14.55
CA THR A 60 16.26 -2.55 -15.26
C THR A 60 15.62 -1.17 -15.44
N SER A 61 14.39 -0.96 -14.95
CA SER A 61 13.64 0.26 -15.26
C SER A 61 14.06 1.47 -14.42
N THR A 62 14.64 1.28 -13.23
CA THR A 62 14.99 2.40 -12.35
C THR A 62 16.48 2.72 -12.43
N ALA A 63 16.81 4.01 -12.54
CA ALA A 63 18.20 4.48 -12.60
C ALA A 63 18.99 4.19 -11.32
N THR A 64 18.31 4.01 -10.18
CA THR A 64 18.93 3.72 -8.88
C THR A 64 19.21 2.24 -8.65
N GLY A 65 18.78 1.36 -9.57
CA GLY A 65 18.88 -0.09 -9.41
C GLY A 65 17.83 -0.71 -8.49
N ARG A 66 16.82 0.06 -8.06
CA ARG A 66 15.64 -0.47 -7.33
C ARG A 66 14.77 -1.33 -8.26
N LEU A 67 14.23 -2.44 -7.75
CA LEU A 67 13.16 -3.16 -8.44
C LEU A 67 11.90 -2.27 -8.50
N SER A 68 11.17 -2.33 -9.60
CA SER A 68 9.80 -1.80 -9.67
C SER A 68 8.82 -2.90 -10.05
N CYS A 69 7.54 -2.73 -9.71
CA CYS A 69 6.49 -3.66 -10.14
C CYS A 69 5.31 -2.95 -10.82
N SER A 70 4.70 -3.61 -11.79
CA SER A 70 3.51 -3.17 -12.52
C SER A 70 2.46 -4.29 -12.62
N ASP A 71 1.23 -3.90 -12.95
CA ASP A 71 0.10 -4.80 -13.26
C ASP A 71 -0.15 -5.93 -12.22
N PRO A 72 -0.45 -5.61 -10.95
CA PRO A 72 -0.50 -4.29 -10.30
C PRO A 72 0.81 -3.88 -9.61
N ASN A 73 0.94 -2.58 -9.29
CA ASN A 73 2.05 -2.10 -8.48
C ASN A 73 1.82 -2.36 -6.97
N LEU A 74 2.31 -3.50 -6.50
CA LEU A 74 2.23 -3.91 -5.09
C LEU A 74 3.15 -3.10 -4.15
N GLN A 75 4.19 -2.45 -4.66
CA GLN A 75 5.05 -1.58 -3.85
C GLN A 75 4.32 -0.30 -3.40
N ALA A 76 3.38 0.18 -4.22
CA ALA A 76 2.65 1.42 -3.99
C ALA A 76 1.35 1.24 -3.16
N VAL A 77 1.09 0.05 -2.60
CA VAL A 77 -0.10 -0.17 -1.74
C VAL A 77 -0.01 0.70 -0.49
N THR A 78 -0.99 1.59 -0.31
CA THR A 78 -1.03 2.52 0.83
C THR A 78 -0.87 1.79 2.15
N LYS A 79 0.04 2.28 3.00
CA LYS A 79 0.20 1.81 4.39
C LYS A 79 -0.76 2.48 5.37
N TYR A 80 -1.39 3.58 4.94
CA TYR A 80 -2.21 4.40 5.82
C TYR A 80 -3.64 3.90 5.83
N THR A 81 -4.13 3.60 7.02
CA THR A 81 -5.55 3.42 7.28
C THR A 81 -6.29 4.72 6.98
N GLN A 82 -7.32 4.64 6.15
CA GLN A 82 -8.20 5.75 5.84
C GLN A 82 -9.36 5.74 6.83
N SER A 83 -9.60 6.88 7.50
CA SER A 83 -10.79 7.04 8.31
C SER A 83 -11.87 7.63 7.42
N LEU A 84 -12.97 6.92 7.24
CA LEU A 84 -14.20 7.46 6.68
C LEU A 84 -14.96 8.13 7.82
N GLN A 85 -15.31 9.41 7.67
CA GLN A 85 -16.35 9.98 8.52
C GLN A 85 -17.69 9.73 7.84
N ALA A 86 -18.33 8.61 8.18
CA ALA A 86 -19.70 8.36 7.74
C ALA A 86 -20.62 9.45 8.34
N GLY A 87 -21.09 10.35 7.46
CA GLY A 87 -22.16 11.32 7.69
C GLY A 87 -22.46 11.71 9.14
N GLY A 88 -21.63 12.56 9.75
CA GLY A 88 -21.97 13.34 10.95
C GLY A 88 -22.25 12.59 12.26
N GLN A 89 -22.38 11.26 12.27
CA GLN A 89 -22.64 10.48 13.48
C GLN A 89 -21.47 9.55 13.79
N GLY A 90 -20.46 10.09 14.49
CA GLY A 90 -19.70 9.44 15.57
C GLY A 90 -18.98 8.09 15.37
N GLY A 91 -19.10 7.41 14.24
CA GLY A 91 -18.51 6.10 13.99
C GLY A 91 -17.64 6.14 12.74
N GLY A 92 -16.39 6.56 12.90
CA GLY A 92 -15.47 6.58 11.77
C GLY A 92 -15.01 5.18 11.39
N GLU A 93 -15.40 4.66 10.23
CA GLU A 93 -14.90 3.37 9.73
C GLU A 93 -13.46 3.53 9.25
N LYS A 94 -12.62 2.56 9.59
CA LYS A 94 -11.20 2.56 9.25
C LYS A 94 -10.94 1.52 8.17
N ILE A 95 -10.55 1.97 6.98
CA ILE A 95 -10.21 1.10 5.85
C ILE A 95 -8.69 1.00 5.72
N ASN A 96 -8.15 -0.21 5.81
CA ASN A 96 -6.78 -0.50 5.44
C ASN A 96 -6.74 -1.47 4.26
N ILE A 97 -6.28 -0.99 3.10
CA ILE A 97 -6.23 -1.79 1.86
C ILE A 97 -5.30 -2.99 1.99
N ARG A 98 -4.28 -2.92 2.86
CA ARG A 98 -3.37 -4.06 3.09
C ARG A 98 -4.06 -5.25 3.75
N ASP A 99 -5.18 -5.04 4.45
CA ASP A 99 -5.91 -6.12 5.13
C ASP A 99 -6.63 -7.05 4.12
N ALA A 100 -6.81 -6.61 2.87
CA ALA A 100 -7.35 -7.46 1.80
C ALA A 100 -6.35 -8.54 1.34
N PHE A 101 -5.06 -8.38 1.64
CA PHE A 101 -4.03 -9.37 1.28
C PHE A 101 -3.90 -10.39 2.41
N VAL A 102 -4.37 -11.60 2.16
CA VAL A 102 -4.38 -12.68 3.15
C VAL A 102 -3.46 -13.82 2.73
N ALA A 103 -3.03 -14.62 3.72
CA ALA A 103 -2.27 -15.83 3.44
C ALA A 103 -3.13 -16.83 2.66
N LYS A 104 -2.51 -17.55 1.71
CA LYS A 104 -3.16 -18.62 0.96
C LYS A 104 -3.67 -19.72 1.90
N GLN A 105 -4.72 -20.43 1.48
CA GLN A 105 -5.23 -21.59 2.21
C GLN A 105 -4.11 -22.60 2.53
N GLY A 106 -4.03 -23.04 3.78
CA GLY A 106 -2.96 -23.90 4.28
C GLY A 106 -1.75 -23.18 4.87
N ALA A 107 -1.59 -21.88 4.60
CA ALA A 107 -0.62 -21.04 5.31
C ALA A 107 -1.25 -20.41 6.56
N THR A 108 -0.47 -20.29 7.63
CA THR A 108 -0.98 -19.72 8.89
C THR A 108 -0.88 -18.20 8.93
N ARG A 109 0.18 -17.59 8.39
CA ARG A 109 0.45 -16.14 8.46
C ARG A 109 1.25 -15.65 7.26
N LEU A 110 1.20 -14.34 7.02
CA LEU A 110 2.16 -13.62 6.18
C LEU A 110 3.33 -13.15 7.06
N LEU A 111 4.56 -13.33 6.58
CA LEU A 111 5.77 -12.85 7.23
C LEU A 111 6.32 -11.64 6.47
N ALA A 112 6.53 -10.53 7.18
CA ALA A 112 7.19 -9.34 6.67
C ALA A 112 8.52 -9.13 7.39
N LEU A 113 9.56 -8.76 6.63
CA LEU A 113 10.90 -8.48 7.12
C LEU A 113 11.33 -7.12 6.60
N ASP A 114 11.34 -6.13 7.48
CA ASP A 114 11.69 -4.74 7.14
C ASP A 114 13.07 -4.38 7.72
N TYR A 115 13.91 -3.75 6.90
CA TYR A 115 15.15 -3.19 7.40
C TYR A 115 14.88 -1.93 8.23
N SER A 116 15.42 -1.90 9.44
CA SER A 116 15.30 -0.74 10.33
C SER A 116 16.21 0.40 9.88
N GLN A 117 15.61 1.44 9.28
CA GLN A 117 16.27 2.69 8.85
C GLN A 117 17.48 2.47 7.93
N ILE A 118 17.36 1.60 6.93
CA ILE A 118 18.48 1.20 6.06
C ILE A 118 19.17 2.39 5.40
N GLU A 119 18.43 3.38 4.90
CA GLU A 119 19.02 4.52 4.21
C GLU A 119 19.87 5.39 5.15
N ILE A 120 19.42 5.59 6.39
CA ILE A 120 20.14 6.40 7.38
C ILE A 120 21.38 5.63 7.87
N ARG A 121 21.28 4.30 8.03
CA ARG A 121 22.43 3.46 8.36
C ARG A 121 23.50 3.47 7.28
N LEU A 122 23.09 3.38 6.00
CA LEU A 122 24.00 3.52 4.86
C LEU A 122 24.65 4.91 4.85
N LEU A 123 23.89 5.98 5.09
CA LEU A 123 24.44 7.33 5.19
C LEU A 123 25.45 7.47 6.33
N ALA A 124 25.16 6.92 7.51
CA ALA A 124 26.07 6.92 8.65
C ALA A 124 27.39 6.22 8.33
N HIS A 125 27.31 5.07 7.65
CA HIS A 125 28.47 4.32 7.19
C HIS A 125 29.29 5.09 6.16
N LEU A 126 28.65 5.61 5.10
CA LEU A 126 29.34 6.31 4.02
C LEU A 126 29.92 7.66 4.44
N SER A 127 29.27 8.36 5.37
CA SER A 127 29.76 9.66 5.88
C SER A 127 30.84 9.54 6.95
N GLY A 128 31.03 8.36 7.55
CA GLY A 128 31.93 8.16 8.68
C GLY A 128 31.52 8.93 9.95
N CYS A 129 30.27 9.41 10.04
CA CYS A 129 29.82 10.25 11.14
C CYS A 129 29.63 9.43 12.43
N GLY A 130 30.62 9.45 13.31
CA GLY A 130 30.59 8.72 14.59
C GLY A 130 29.39 9.09 15.48
N LYS A 131 28.92 10.34 15.45
CA LYS A 131 27.70 10.75 16.17
C LYS A 131 26.46 10.05 15.63
N LEU A 132 26.31 9.98 14.31
CA LEU A 132 25.16 9.32 13.69
C LEU A 132 25.20 7.81 13.92
N CYS A 133 26.39 7.19 13.82
CA CYS A 133 26.57 5.79 14.17
C CYS A 133 26.23 5.52 15.64
N GLY A 134 26.64 6.40 16.56
CA GLY A 134 26.33 6.29 17.98
C GLY A 134 24.82 6.33 18.26
N VAL A 135 24.09 7.25 17.61
CA VAL A 135 22.62 7.36 17.76
C VAL A 135 21.89 6.13 17.21
N LEU A 136 22.38 5.53 16.12
CA LEU A 136 21.72 4.38 15.47
C LEU A 136 22.02 3.02 16.12
N ASN A 137 23.02 2.97 17.00
CA ASN A 137 23.47 1.77 17.71
C ASN A 137 23.16 1.80 19.22
N ALA A 138 22.61 2.92 19.72
CA ALA A 138 22.04 3.03 21.05
C ALA A 138 20.68 2.32 21.12
#